data_AF-A0AAN7FHX9-F1
#
_entry.id   AF-A0AAN7FHX9-F1
#
_cell.length_a   1.000
_cell.length_b   1.000
_cell.length_c   1.000
_cell.angle_alpha   90.00
_cell.angle_beta   90.00
_cell.angle_gamma   90.00
#
_symmetry.space_group_name_H-M   'P 1'
#
loop_
_entity.id
_entity.type
_entity.pdbx_description
1 polymer ?
#
loop_
_entity_poly.entity_id
_entity_poly.type
_entity_poly.pdbx_seq_one_letter_code
_entity_poly.pdbx_strand_id
1 'polypeptide(L)' 'MAVCFGSSSSSGVVIGVVLIFALMFAIVVEAQSPAPAPAPTSDGTSIDQGIAYVLMLLALVLTYLIHPLDASSYSF' A
#
# COMPACT_ATOMS: atom_id res chain seq x y z
N MET A 1 23.42 -13.75 4.03
CA MET A 1 22.11 -14.31 4.39
C MET A 1 21.20 -14.14 3.18
N ALA A 2 21.23 -15.15 2.31
CA ALA A 2 20.50 -15.15 1.05
C ALA A 2 19.02 -15.45 1.32
N VAL A 3 18.14 -14.53 0.95
CA VAL A 3 16.71 -14.83 0.87
C VAL A 3 16.49 -15.64 -0.40
N CYS A 4 16.38 -16.95 -0.24
CA CYS A 4 16.00 -17.87 -1.30
C CYS A 4 14.58 -17.51 -1.79
N PHE A 5 14.48 -16.87 -2.96
CA PHE A 5 13.23 -16.64 -3.69
C PHE A 5 12.69 -17.98 -4.21
N GLY A 6 11.95 -18.68 -3.36
CA GLY A 6 11.22 -19.90 -3.73
C GLY A 6 9.97 -19.56 -4.52
N SER A 7 9.94 -19.98 -5.78
CA SER A 7 8.80 -19.94 -6.70
C SER A 7 7.52 -20.52 -6.09
N SER A 8 6.59 -19.64 -5.78
CA SER A 8 5.15 -19.85 -5.95
C SER A 8 4.59 -18.47 -6.25
N SER A 9 4.09 -18.28 -7.48
CA SER A 9 3.81 -16.94 -8.05
C SER A 9 2.86 -16.07 -7.20
N SER A 10 2.12 -16.67 -6.25
CA SER A 10 1.31 -15.95 -5.24
C SER A 10 2.10 -15.60 -3.96
N SER A 11 2.91 -16.53 -3.46
CA SER A 11 3.68 -16.38 -2.20
C SER A 11 4.76 -15.32 -2.31
N GLY A 12 5.43 -15.21 -3.46
CA GLY A 12 6.46 -14.18 -3.69
C GLY A 12 5.90 -12.76 -3.71
N VAL A 13 4.70 -12.58 -4.26
CA VAL A 13 4.01 -11.28 -4.31
C VAL A 13 3.58 -10.84 -2.90
N VAL A 14 2.99 -11.75 -2.12
CA VAL A 14 2.57 -11.45 -0.74
C VAL A 14 3.78 -11.06 0.12
N ILE A 15 4.89 -11.79 0.01
CA ILE A 15 6.13 -11.48 0.73
C ILE A 15 6.66 -10.10 0.29
N GLY A 16 6.67 -9.81 -1.01
CA GLY A 16 7.10 -8.51 -1.53
C GLY A 16 6.28 -7.34 -0.98
N VAL A 17 4.95 -7.47 -0.95
CA VAL A 17 4.04 -6.44 -0.41
C VAL A 17 4.27 -6.22 1.09
N VAL A 18 4.41 -7.29 1.87
CA VAL A 18 4.67 -7.20 3.32
C VAL A 18 5.99 -6.49 3.61
N LEU A 19 7.04 -6.77 2.84
CA LEU A 19 8.34 -6.14 3.00
C LEU A 19 8.31 -4.65 2.64
N ILE A 20 7.60 -4.27 1.57
CA ILE A 20 7.43 -2.87 1.17
C ILE A 20 6.66 -2.08 2.24
N PHE A 21 5.59 -2.67 2.78
CA PHE A 21 4.79 -2.05 3.83
C PHE A 21 5.57 -1.90 5.15
N ALA A 22 6.34 -2.92 5.53
CA ALA A 22 7.21 -2.88 6.70
C ALA A 22 8.32 -1.83 6.54
N LEU A 23 8.89 -1.71 5.34
CA LEU A 23 9.87 -0.66 5.03
C LEU A 23 9.23 0.72 5.15
N MET A 24 8.04 0.93 4.58
CA MET A 24 7.26 2.16 4.71
C MET A 24 6.92 2.53 6.16
N PHE A 25 6.64 1.57 7.03
CA PHE A 25 6.42 1.84 8.45
C PHE A 25 7.73 2.20 9.18
N ALA A 26 8.86 1.60 8.78
CA ALA A 26 10.16 1.87 9.38
C ALA A 26 10.69 3.27 9.08
N ILE A 27 10.38 3.85 7.90
CA ILE A 27 10.75 5.24 7.55
C ILE A 27 9.84 6.31 8.18
N VAL A 28 8.69 5.94 8.77
CA VAL A 28 7.73 6.89 9.40
C VAL A 28 8.09 7.20 10.88
N VAL A 29 9.30 6.86 11.33
CA VAL A 29 9.82 7.29 12.64
C VAL A 29 10.50 8.65 12.49
N GLU A 30 9.70 9.70 12.34
CA GLU A 30 10.18 11.08 12.40
C GLU A 30 10.25 11.51 13.87
N ALA A 31 11.46 11.54 14.44
CA ALA A 31 11.71 12.07 15.78
C ALA A 31 11.70 13.62 15.74
N GLN A 32 10.51 14.22 15.69
CA GLN A 32 10.35 15.67 15.81
C GLN A 32 10.54 16.06 17.29
N SER A 33 11.72 16.61 17.64
CA SER A 33 11.92 17.29 18.92
C SER A 33 11.54 18.77 18.76
N PRO A 34 10.43 19.25 19.34
CA PRO A 34 10.01 20.63 19.13
C PRO A 34 10.75 21.56 20.10
N ALA A 35 11.49 22.54 19.58
CA ALA A 35 11.59 23.83 20.27
C ALA A 35 10.18 24.48 20.25
N PRO A 36 9.79 25.32 21.23
CA PRO A 36 8.47 25.94 21.22
C PRO A 36 8.27 26.79 19.95
N ALA A 37 7.55 26.23 18.98
CA ALA A 37 7.27 26.81 17.68
C ALA A 37 5.74 26.86 17.46
N PRO A 38 5.25 27.72 16.55
CA PRO A 38 3.83 28.03 16.37
C PRO A 38 2.90 26.82 16.31
N ALA A 39 1.63 27.04 16.66
CA ALA A 39 0.61 26.01 16.81
C ALA A 39 0.65 24.96 15.68
N PRO A 40 0.50 23.67 16.01
CA PRO A 40 0.62 22.59 15.04
C PRO A 40 -0.41 22.77 13.93
N THR A 41 0.05 23.00 12.70
CA THR A 41 -0.76 22.71 11.52
C THR A 41 -0.96 21.19 11.49
N SER A 42 -2.22 20.76 11.50
CA SER A 42 -2.56 19.35 11.41
C SER A 42 -2.27 18.87 9.99
N ASP A 43 -1.09 18.27 9.78
CA ASP A 43 -0.65 17.69 8.49
C ASP A 43 -1.43 16.41 8.08
N GLY A 44 -2.61 16.17 8.68
CA GLY A 44 -3.47 15.00 8.43
C GLY A 44 -4.02 14.92 7.00
N THR A 45 -4.10 16.06 6.29
CA THR A 45 -4.54 16.09 4.88
C THR A 45 -3.61 15.31 3.96
N SER A 46 -2.31 15.26 4.24
CA SER A 46 -1.35 14.51 3.42
C SER A 46 -1.54 12.99 3.56
N ILE A 47 -1.88 12.53 4.77
CA ILE A 47 -2.22 11.14 5.08
C ILE A 47 -3.58 10.79 4.43
N ASP A 48 -4.57 11.66 4.57
CA ASP A 48 -5.89 11.48 3.95
C ASP A 48 -5.79 11.42 2.42
N GLN A 49 -4.91 12.25 1.83
CA GLN A 49 -4.62 12.25 0.39
C GLN A 49 -3.94 10.94 -0.04
N GLY A 50 -2.96 10.45 0.73
CA GLY A 50 -2.32 9.17 0.49
C GLY A 50 -3.32 8.01 0.49
N ILE A 51 -4.17 7.94 1.53
CA ILE A 51 -5.24 6.95 1.63
C ILE A 51 -6.23 7.10 0.45
N ALA A 52 -6.59 8.33 0.08
CA ALA A 52 -7.47 8.58 -1.07
C ALA A 52 -6.88 8.06 -2.39
N TYR A 53 -5.59 8.28 -2.66
CA TYR A 53 -4.91 7.74 -3.84
C TYR A 53 -4.82 6.21 -3.81
N VAL A 54 -4.54 5.60 -2.65
CA VAL A 54 -4.51 4.13 -2.51
C VAL A 54 -5.90 3.53 -2.74
N LEU A 55 -6.94 4.13 -2.16
CA LEU A 55 -8.33 3.70 -2.38
C LEU A 55 -8.76 3.88 -3.84
N MET A 56 -8.34 4.96 -4.49
CA MET A 56 -8.59 5.21 -5.91
C MET A 56 -7.92 4.14 -6.80
N LEU A 57 -6.66 3.79 -6.53
CA LEU A 57 -5.97 2.74 -7.28
C LEU A 57 -6.56 1.36 -6.99
N LEU A 58 -6.91 1.08 -5.73
CA LEU A 58 -7.60 -0.15 -5.36
C LEU A 58 -8.93 -0.28 -6.12
N ALA A 59 -9.72 0.78 -6.21
CA ALA A 59 -10.96 0.79 -6.98
C ALA A 59 -10.74 0.55 -8.48
N LEU A 60 -9.71 1.17 -9.06
CA LEU A 60 -9.33 0.97 -10.46
C LEU A 60 -8.92 -0.49 -10.73
N VAL A 61 -8.16 -1.10 -9.82
CA VAL A 61 -7.77 -2.52 -9.92
C VAL A 61 -8.98 -3.43 -9.74
N LEU A 62 -9.80 -3.23 -8.70
CA LEU A 62 -10.99 -4.03 -8.43
C LEU A 62 -11.96 -4.01 -9.62
N THR A 63 -12.23 -2.83 -10.17
CA THR A 63 -13.08 -2.71 -11.37
C THR A 63 -12.44 -3.42 -12.56
N TYR A 64 -11.15 -3.24 -12.82
CA TYR A 64 -10.46 -3.93 -13.91
C TYR A 64 -10.43 -5.46 -13.75
N LEU A 65 -10.43 -5.98 -12.51
CA LEU A 65 -10.45 -7.41 -12.23
C LEU A 65 -11.86 -8.02 -12.30
N ILE A 66 -12.89 -7.28 -11.88
CA ILE A 66 -14.28 -7.78 -11.95
C ILE A 66 -14.74 -7.93 -13.40
N HIS A 67 -14.32 -7.05 -14.33
CA HIS A 67 -14.68 -7.16 -15.75
C HIS A 67 -14.32 -8.52 -16.41
N PRO A 68 -13.07 -9.03 -16.32
CA PRO A 68 -12.70 -10.34 -16.86
C PRO A 68 -13.21 -11.50 -16.00
N LEU A 69 -13.36 -11.33 -14.68
CA LEU A 69 -13.93 -12.37 -13.81
C LEU A 69 -15.41 -12.63 -14.15
N ASP A 70 -16.19 -11.57 -14.36
CA ASP A 70 -17.57 -11.65 -14.82
C ASP A 70 -17.65 -12.31 -16.20
N ALA A 71 -16.86 -11.84 -17.17
CA ALA A 71 -16.81 -12.43 -18.51
C ALA A 71 -16.37 -13.90 -18.50
N SER A 72 -15.45 -14.31 -17.61
CA SER A 72 -15.04 -15.69 -17.46
C SER A 72 -16.12 -16.57 -16.82
N SER A 73 -16.96 -16.00 -15.95
CA SER A 73 -18.05 -16.71 -15.28
C SER A 73 -19.21 -17.07 -16.22
N TYR A 74 -19.34 -16.35 -17.33
CA TYR A 74 -20.28 -16.66 -18.42
C TYR A 74 -19.69 -17.57 -19.50
N SER A 75 -18.40 -17.92 -19.41
CA SER A 75 -17.70 -18.77 -20.35
C SER A 75 -17.56 -20.22 -19.83
N PHE A 76 -18.64 -20.77 -19.27
CA PHE A 76 -18.80 -22.20 -18.96
C PHE A 76 -19.89 -22.82 -19.82
#